data_AF-A2ENV0-F1
#
_entry.id   AF-A2ENV0-F1
#
_cell.length_a   1.000
_cell.length_b   1.000
_cell.length_c   1.000
_cell.angle_alpha   90.00
_cell.angle_beta   90.00
_cell.angle_gamma   90.00
#
_symmetry.space_group_name_H-M   'P 1'
#
loop_
_entity.id
_entity.type
_entity.pdbx_description
1 polymer ?
#
loop_
_entity_poly.entity_id
_entity_poly.type
_entity_poly.pdbx_seq_one_letter_code
_entity_poly.pdbx_strand_id
1 'polypeptide(L)'
;MTAFGKIFRARNNIEDKFFEAVEAAQKTAQKEFEASETIKRAWHRFKQKKQQKKLERSAIIIQKTWRMHHATTIVNVLRAEKYRQERVDFFNKQATKIQKVWRGYYDRKHVFNFAKQKEYLEQVKQTNEKMAHLLEGYYAETNETIARAEFEKEARKQENIALKQHYLVSTSAIPSVFQPPAFNKDAGALSAVENFIRTVNKAKICVPSVGPR
;
A
#
# COMPACT_ATOMS: atom_id res chain seq x y z
N MET A 1 -39.34 -83.68 -96.52
CA MET A 1 -40.46 -84.34 -95.82
C MET A 1 -40.03 -85.37 -94.75
N THR A 2 -38.75 -85.46 -94.39
CA THR A 2 -38.24 -86.49 -93.43
C THR A 2 -38.22 -86.03 -91.96
N ALA A 3 -38.22 -84.73 -91.68
CA ALA A 3 -38.18 -84.20 -90.31
C ALA A 3 -39.48 -84.42 -89.53
N PHE A 4 -40.63 -84.14 -90.16
CA PHE A 4 -41.95 -84.30 -89.52
C PHE A 4 -42.27 -85.76 -89.20
N GLY A 5 -41.94 -86.70 -90.08
CA GLY A 5 -42.10 -88.13 -89.83
C GLY A 5 -41.22 -88.66 -88.69
N LYS A 6 -40.01 -88.11 -88.50
CA LYS A 6 -39.16 -88.43 -87.35
C LYS A 6 -39.76 -87.91 -86.03
N ILE A 7 -40.28 -86.69 -86.04
CA ILE A 7 -40.94 -86.08 -84.87
C ILE A 7 -42.22 -86.83 -84.50
N PHE A 8 -43.05 -87.17 -85.48
CA PHE A 8 -44.31 -87.90 -85.26
C PHE A 8 -44.10 -89.33 -84.72
N ARG A 9 -43.04 -90.02 -85.17
CA ARG A 9 -42.65 -91.34 -84.61
C ARG A 9 -42.06 -91.24 -83.21
N ALA A 10 -41.43 -90.10 -82.88
CA ALA A 10 -40.90 -89.81 -81.55
C ALA A 10 -41.90 -89.09 -80.63
N ARG A 11 -43.15 -88.89 -81.06
CA ARG A 11 -44.22 -88.16 -80.36
C ARG A 11 -44.34 -88.51 -78.89
N ASN A 12 -44.49 -89.80 -78.59
CA ASN A 12 -44.65 -90.27 -77.22
C ASN A 12 -43.37 -89.99 -76.40
N ASN A 13 -42.19 -90.14 -77.02
CA ASN A 13 -40.91 -89.82 -76.39
C ASN A 13 -40.74 -88.30 -76.13
N ILE A 14 -41.36 -87.44 -76.93
CA ILE A 14 -41.36 -85.97 -76.73
C ILE A 14 -42.36 -85.58 -75.62
N GLU A 15 -43.55 -86.18 -75.61
CA GLU A 15 -44.54 -85.98 -74.55
C GLU A 15 -43.99 -86.46 -73.19
N ASP A 16 -43.40 -87.65 -73.13
CA ASP A 16 -42.79 -88.20 -71.91
C ASP A 16 -41.67 -87.29 -71.39
N LYS A 17 -40.77 -86.82 -72.27
CA LYS A 17 -39.71 -85.85 -71.91
C LYS A 17 -40.26 -84.52 -71.41
N PHE A 18 -41.38 -84.06 -71.96
CA PHE A 18 -42.04 -82.85 -71.49
C PHE A 18 -42.58 -83.04 -70.07
N PHE A 19 -43.29 -84.13 -69.81
CA PHE A 19 -43.81 -84.42 -68.47
C PHE A 19 -42.69 -84.69 -67.46
N GLU A 20 -41.60 -85.36 -67.83
CA GLU A 20 -40.40 -85.51 -67.00
C GLU A 20 -39.78 -84.14 -66.65
N ALA A 21 -39.70 -83.22 -67.61
CA ALA A 21 -39.19 -81.87 -67.37
C ALA A 21 -40.11 -81.06 -66.43
N VAL A 22 -41.42 -81.20 -66.58
CA VAL A 22 -42.41 -80.56 -65.70
C VAL A 22 -42.32 -81.12 -64.28
N GLU A 23 -42.21 -82.44 -64.13
CA GLU A 23 -42.09 -83.08 -62.83
C GLU A 23 -40.76 -82.72 -62.14
N ALA A 24 -39.66 -82.68 -62.90
CA ALA A 24 -38.37 -82.20 -62.41
C ALA A 24 -38.43 -80.73 -61.95
N ALA A 25 -39.08 -79.86 -62.72
CA ALA A 25 -39.27 -78.45 -62.36
C ALA A 25 -40.17 -78.29 -61.12
N GLN A 26 -41.24 -79.07 -60.98
CA GLN A 26 -42.09 -79.05 -59.79
C GLN A 26 -41.34 -79.53 -58.54
N LYS A 27 -40.46 -80.53 -58.67
CA LYS A 27 -39.60 -81.00 -57.57
C LYS A 27 -38.63 -79.91 -57.08
N THR A 28 -38.18 -78.99 -57.94
CA THR A 28 -37.25 -77.90 -57.57
C THR A 28 -37.94 -76.56 -57.27
N ALA A 29 -39.17 -76.35 -57.74
CA ALA A 29 -39.87 -75.07 -57.67
C ALA A 29 -39.91 -74.44 -56.27
N GLN A 30 -40.18 -75.23 -55.23
CA GLN A 30 -40.22 -74.73 -53.86
C GLN A 30 -38.84 -74.24 -53.38
N LYS A 31 -37.77 -74.98 -53.70
CA LYS A 31 -36.40 -74.60 -53.34
C LYS A 31 -35.97 -73.34 -54.07
N GLU A 32 -36.32 -73.22 -55.35
CA GLU A 32 -36.04 -72.01 -56.15
C GLU A 32 -36.80 -70.79 -55.62
N PHE A 33 -38.05 -70.97 -55.20
CA PHE A 33 -38.85 -69.93 -54.57
C PHE A 33 -38.21 -69.46 -53.25
N GLU A 34 -37.84 -70.38 -52.36
CA GLU A 34 -37.19 -70.07 -51.08
C GLU A 34 -35.83 -69.38 -51.27
N ALA A 35 -35.04 -69.82 -52.26
CA ALA A 35 -33.79 -69.17 -52.63
C ALA A 35 -34.04 -67.74 -53.13
N SER A 36 -35.05 -67.54 -54.00
CA SER A 36 -35.46 -66.23 -54.50
C SER A 36 -35.88 -65.29 -53.38
N GLU A 37 -36.70 -65.77 -52.43
CA GLU A 37 -37.07 -65.00 -51.25
C GLU A 37 -35.87 -64.62 -50.39
N THR A 38 -34.94 -65.54 -50.18
CA THR A 38 -33.72 -65.30 -49.39
C THR A 38 -32.88 -64.19 -50.02
N ILE A 39 -32.70 -64.24 -51.35
CA ILE A 39 -31.98 -63.21 -52.11
C ILE A 39 -32.70 -61.85 -51.99
N LYS A 40 -34.02 -61.82 -52.20
CA LYS A 40 -34.83 -60.59 -52.07
C LYS A 40 -34.71 -60.00 -50.67
N ARG A 41 -34.89 -60.80 -49.62
CA ARG A 41 -34.77 -60.37 -48.21
C ARG A 41 -33.38 -59.79 -47.92
N ALA A 42 -32.32 -60.48 -48.37
CA ALA A 42 -30.95 -60.01 -48.21
C ALA A 42 -30.72 -58.67 -48.91
N TRP A 43 -31.22 -58.51 -50.13
CA TRP A 43 -31.13 -57.26 -50.90
C TRP A 43 -31.88 -56.10 -50.23
N HIS A 44 -33.12 -56.33 -49.81
CA HIS A 44 -33.91 -55.31 -49.11
C HIS A 44 -33.23 -54.87 -47.81
N ARG A 45 -32.70 -55.82 -47.03
CA ARG A 45 -31.91 -55.52 -45.83
C ARG A 45 -30.67 -54.70 -46.15
N PHE A 46 -29.92 -55.05 -47.19
CA PHE A 46 -28.76 -54.29 -47.63
C PHE A 46 -29.14 -52.85 -48.02
N LYS A 47 -30.19 -52.68 -48.84
CA LYS A 47 -30.69 -51.36 -49.25
C LYS A 47 -31.08 -50.50 -48.05
N GLN A 48 -31.83 -51.07 -47.09
CA GLN A 48 -32.24 -50.36 -45.88
C GLN A 48 -31.03 -49.96 -45.02
N LYS A 49 -30.10 -50.89 -44.76
CA LYS A 49 -28.87 -50.60 -44.01
C LYS A 49 -28.01 -49.53 -44.68
N LYS A 50 -27.89 -49.56 -46.01
CA LYS A 50 -27.16 -48.54 -46.78
C LYS A 50 -27.79 -47.16 -46.56
N GLN A 51 -29.12 -47.07 -46.61
CA GLN A 51 -29.80 -45.80 -46.42
C GLN A 51 -29.72 -45.31 -44.97
N GLN A 52 -29.89 -46.21 -43.99
CA GLN A 52 -29.74 -45.88 -42.58
C GLN A 52 -28.33 -45.31 -42.29
N LYS A 53 -27.28 -45.96 -42.80
CA LYS A 53 -25.90 -45.45 -42.68
C LYS A 53 -25.71 -44.07 -43.31
N LYS A 54 -26.39 -43.78 -44.42
CA LYS A 54 -26.34 -42.46 -45.06
C LYS A 54 -26.97 -41.40 -44.14
N LEU A 55 -28.15 -41.68 -43.60
CA LEU A 55 -28.85 -40.77 -42.67
C LEU A 55 -28.05 -40.54 -41.40
N GLU A 56 -27.47 -41.58 -40.81
CA GLU A 56 -26.61 -41.48 -39.63
C GLU A 56 -25.39 -40.59 -39.89
N ARG A 57 -24.71 -40.77 -41.02
CA ARG A 57 -23.59 -39.91 -41.42
C ARG A 57 -24.00 -38.46 -41.57
N SER A 58 -25.12 -38.19 -42.24
CA SER A 58 -25.67 -36.84 -42.38
C SER A 58 -26.01 -36.23 -41.02
N ALA A 59 -26.64 -36.98 -40.12
CA ALA A 59 -26.96 -36.52 -38.78
C ALA A 59 -25.69 -36.18 -37.97
N ILE A 60 -24.66 -37.03 -38.02
CA ILE A 60 -23.38 -36.78 -37.35
C ILE A 60 -22.72 -35.50 -37.89
N ILE A 61 -22.76 -35.28 -39.21
CA ILE A 61 -22.21 -34.06 -39.82
C ILE A 61 -22.96 -32.82 -39.32
N ILE A 62 -24.29 -32.83 -39.34
CA ILE A 62 -25.10 -31.70 -38.85
C ILE A 62 -24.77 -31.43 -37.38
N GLN A 63 -24.80 -32.47 -36.54
CA GLN A 63 -24.58 -32.33 -35.10
C GLN A 63 -23.17 -31.85 -34.76
N LYS A 64 -22.12 -32.39 -35.40
CA LYS A 64 -20.74 -31.98 -35.11
C LYS A 64 -20.48 -30.54 -35.58
N THR A 65 -21.02 -30.17 -36.74
CA THR A 65 -20.88 -28.81 -37.28
C THR A 65 -21.61 -27.81 -36.40
N TRP A 66 -22.81 -28.16 -35.92
CA TRP A 66 -23.54 -27.32 -34.96
C TRP A 66 -22.80 -27.15 -33.64
N ARG A 67 -22.29 -28.24 -33.04
CA ARG A 67 -21.50 -28.15 -31.79
C ARG A 67 -20.27 -27.27 -31.96
N MET A 68 -19.58 -27.39 -33.10
CA MET A 68 -18.45 -26.52 -33.44
C MET A 68 -18.88 -25.07 -33.56
N HIS A 69 -19.92 -24.77 -34.35
CA HIS A 69 -20.44 -23.41 -34.51
C HIS A 69 -20.82 -22.78 -33.17
N HIS A 70 -21.55 -23.51 -32.32
CA HIS A 70 -21.94 -23.05 -31.00
C HIS A 70 -20.72 -22.74 -30.11
N ALA A 71 -19.74 -23.64 -30.08
CA ALA A 71 -18.49 -23.41 -29.34
C ALA A 71 -17.71 -22.20 -29.88
N THR A 72 -17.64 -22.03 -31.19
CA THR A 72 -17.01 -20.87 -31.83
C THR A 72 -17.72 -19.57 -31.46
N THR A 73 -19.04 -19.55 -31.43
CA THR A 73 -19.82 -18.38 -31.00
C THR A 73 -19.50 -18.00 -29.55
N ILE A 74 -19.46 -18.96 -28.63
CA ILE A 74 -19.09 -18.70 -27.22
C ILE A 74 -17.66 -18.15 -27.13
N VAL A 75 -16.70 -18.78 -27.80
CA VAL A 75 -15.29 -18.33 -27.79
C VAL A 75 -15.14 -16.93 -28.37
N ASN A 76 -15.89 -16.60 -29.43
CA ASN A 76 -15.85 -15.27 -30.03
C ASN A 76 -16.40 -14.20 -29.08
N VAL A 77 -17.49 -14.48 -28.37
CA VAL A 77 -18.04 -13.58 -27.34
C VAL A 77 -17.01 -13.36 -26.22
N LEU A 78 -16.42 -14.43 -25.70
CA LEU A 78 -15.39 -14.34 -24.65
C LEU A 78 -14.14 -13.58 -25.12
N ARG A 79 -13.73 -13.78 -26.38
CA ARG A 79 -12.60 -13.06 -26.98
C ARG A 79 -12.89 -11.57 -27.12
N ALA A 80 -14.09 -11.21 -27.58
CA ALA A 80 -14.51 -9.82 -27.71
C ALA A 80 -14.54 -9.12 -26.33
N GLU A 81 -15.06 -9.80 -25.32
CA GLU A 81 -15.12 -9.27 -23.95
C GLU A 81 -13.71 -9.09 -23.36
N LYS A 82 -12.83 -10.09 -23.51
CA LYS A 82 -11.43 -9.97 -23.07
C LYS A 82 -10.72 -8.81 -23.75
N TYR A 83 -10.86 -8.68 -25.07
CA TYR A 83 -10.26 -7.57 -25.82
C TYR A 83 -10.79 -6.21 -25.34
N ARG A 84 -12.09 -6.11 -25.03
CA ARG A 84 -12.70 -4.90 -24.49
C ARG A 84 -12.09 -4.54 -23.13
N GLN A 85 -11.94 -5.51 -22.24
CA GLN A 85 -11.32 -5.31 -20.92
C GLN A 85 -9.87 -4.85 -21.04
N GLU A 86 -9.05 -5.55 -21.82
CA GLU A 86 -7.64 -5.20 -22.04
C GLU A 86 -7.50 -3.78 -22.63
N ARG A 87 -8.40 -3.40 -23.55
CA ARG A 87 -8.42 -2.06 -24.14
C ARG A 87 -8.75 -0.99 -23.11
N VAL A 88 -9.78 -1.22 -22.28
CA VAL A 88 -10.15 -0.30 -21.19
C VAL A 88 -9.00 -0.16 -20.20
N ASP A 89 -8.37 -1.26 -19.80
CA ASP A 89 -7.24 -1.25 -18.87
C ASP A 89 -6.03 -0.49 -19.44
N PHE A 90 -5.73 -0.69 -20.73
CA PHE A 90 -4.69 0.05 -21.41
C PHE A 90 -4.94 1.56 -21.35
N PHE A 91 -6.14 2.01 -21.74
CA PHE A 91 -6.45 3.44 -21.74
C PHE A 91 -6.54 4.02 -20.34
N ASN A 92 -7.06 3.28 -19.35
CA ASN A 92 -7.06 3.71 -17.95
C ASN A 92 -5.63 3.91 -17.43
N LYS A 93 -4.69 3.01 -17.76
CA LYS A 93 -3.27 3.17 -17.43
C LYS A 93 -2.67 4.43 -18.07
N GLN A 94 -2.96 4.72 -19.34
CA GLN A 94 -2.46 5.94 -19.97
C GLN A 94 -3.10 7.20 -19.39
N ALA A 95 -4.42 7.18 -19.15
CA ALA A 95 -5.15 8.27 -18.53
C ALA A 95 -4.57 8.61 -17.15
N THR A 96 -4.22 7.60 -16.35
CA THR A 96 -3.61 7.78 -15.03
C THR A 96 -2.27 8.51 -15.12
N LYS A 97 -1.43 8.21 -16.13
CA LYS A 97 -0.17 8.93 -16.35
C LYS A 97 -0.43 10.40 -16.68
N ILE A 98 -1.34 10.67 -17.63
CA ILE A 98 -1.70 12.03 -18.03
C ILE A 98 -2.23 12.81 -16.82
N GLN A 99 -3.18 12.23 -16.09
CA GLN A 99 -3.77 12.84 -14.90
C GLN A 99 -2.75 13.09 -13.80
N LYS A 100 -1.81 12.17 -13.56
CA LYS A 100 -0.73 12.36 -12.57
C LYS A 100 0.13 13.57 -12.94
N VAL A 101 0.54 13.68 -14.21
CA VAL A 101 1.33 14.83 -14.69
C VAL A 101 0.54 16.12 -14.55
N TRP A 102 -0.74 16.11 -14.94
CA TRP A 102 -1.62 17.27 -14.84
C TRP A 102 -1.82 17.74 -13.40
N ARG A 103 -2.17 16.84 -12.48
CA ARG A 103 -2.32 17.18 -11.05
C ARG A 103 -1.03 17.78 -10.49
N GLY A 104 0.12 17.16 -10.78
CA GLY A 104 1.41 17.71 -10.36
C GLY A 104 1.72 19.09 -10.95
N TYR A 105 1.38 19.33 -12.21
CA TYR A 105 1.49 20.67 -12.82
C TYR A 105 0.59 21.68 -12.10
N TYR A 106 -0.68 21.33 -11.92
CA TYR A 106 -1.68 22.19 -11.31
C TYR A 106 -1.28 22.58 -9.89
N ASP A 107 -0.87 21.63 -9.07
CA ASP A 107 -0.46 21.87 -7.68
C ASP A 107 0.74 22.82 -7.59
N ARG A 108 1.77 22.59 -8.41
CA ARG A 108 2.96 23.46 -8.45
C ARG A 108 2.67 24.87 -8.95
N LYS A 109 1.64 25.03 -9.80
CA LYS A 109 1.29 26.33 -10.37
C LYS A 109 0.32 27.12 -9.50
N HIS A 110 -0.65 26.44 -8.88
CA HIS A 110 -1.82 27.10 -8.28
C HIS A 110 -1.96 26.89 -6.77
N VAL A 111 -1.48 25.77 -6.23
CA VAL A 111 -1.67 25.44 -4.81
C VAL A 111 -0.45 25.83 -3.98
N PHE A 112 0.75 25.44 -4.44
CA PHE A 112 1.97 25.56 -3.64
C PHE A 112 3.12 26.18 -4.44
N ASN A 113 3.56 27.36 -4.02
CA ASN A 113 4.74 28.03 -4.56
C ASN A 113 5.93 27.88 -3.59
N PHE A 114 6.82 26.95 -3.89
CA PHE A 114 7.99 26.64 -3.07
C PHE A 114 8.89 27.86 -2.84
N ALA A 115 9.11 28.69 -3.88
CA ALA A 115 9.98 29.86 -3.76
C ALA A 115 9.41 30.87 -2.76
N LYS A 116 8.10 31.14 -2.83
CA LYS A 116 7.41 32.02 -1.87
C LYS A 116 7.42 31.44 -0.45
N GLN A 117 7.21 30.14 -0.29
CA GLN A 117 7.27 29.53 1.04
C GLN A 117 8.69 29.61 1.62
N LYS A 118 9.72 29.34 0.80
CA LYS A 118 11.11 29.44 1.24
C LYS A 118 11.47 30.87 1.67
N GLU A 119 11.06 31.86 0.89
CA GLU A 119 11.25 33.27 1.24
C GLU A 119 10.56 33.63 2.55
N TYR A 120 9.30 33.22 2.73
CA TYR A 120 8.57 33.42 3.98
C TYR A 120 9.28 32.78 5.18
N LEU A 121 9.73 31.54 5.06
CA LEU A 121 10.44 30.85 6.14
C LEU A 121 11.77 31.54 6.49
N GLU A 122 12.49 32.07 5.49
CA GLU A 122 13.71 32.83 5.73
C GLU A 122 13.43 34.15 6.45
N GLN A 123 12.37 34.87 6.06
CA GLN A 123 11.92 36.08 6.75
C GLN A 123 11.53 35.80 8.20
N VAL A 124 10.79 34.71 8.45
CA VAL A 124 10.43 34.26 9.80
C VAL A 124 11.69 33.95 10.61
N LYS A 125 12.66 33.24 10.02
CA LYS A 125 13.93 32.92 10.68
C LYS A 125 14.69 34.18 11.09
N GLN A 126 14.87 35.13 10.17
CA GLN A 126 15.54 36.40 10.46
C GLN A 126 14.82 37.22 11.54
N THR A 127 13.49 37.20 11.54
CA THR A 127 12.68 37.87 12.57
C THR A 127 12.89 37.22 13.94
N ASN A 128 12.90 35.88 13.99
CA ASN A 128 13.17 35.14 15.21
C ASN A 128 14.58 35.38 15.74
N GLU A 129 15.59 35.43 14.87
CA GLU A 129 16.98 35.75 15.26
C GLU A 129 17.09 37.16 15.85
N LYS A 130 16.45 38.15 15.22
CA LYS A 130 16.39 39.52 15.76
C LYS A 130 15.69 39.54 17.13
N MET A 131 14.58 38.83 17.27
CA MET A 131 13.84 38.74 18.53
C MET A 131 14.69 38.06 19.63
N ALA A 132 15.43 37.01 19.29
CA ALA A 132 16.33 36.34 20.21
C ALA A 132 17.42 37.28 20.73
N HIS A 133 18.07 38.05 19.84
CA HIS A 133 19.06 39.05 20.24
C HIS A 133 18.47 40.18 21.10
N LEU A 134 17.26 40.65 20.78
CA LEU A 134 16.57 41.65 21.59
C LEU A 134 16.27 41.12 23.00
N LEU A 135 15.80 39.88 23.10
CA LEU A 135 15.55 39.22 24.38
C LEU A 135 16.84 39.02 25.18
N GLU A 136 17.92 38.59 24.53
CA GLU A 136 19.23 38.43 25.17
C GLU A 136 19.73 39.75 25.76
N GLY A 137 19.63 40.86 25.01
CA GLY A 137 19.99 42.19 25.51
C GLY A 137 19.11 42.62 26.71
N TYR A 138 17.80 42.41 26.62
CA TYR A 138 16.88 42.71 27.71
C TYR A 138 17.16 41.88 28.98
N TYR A 139 17.44 40.58 28.82
CA TYR A 139 17.81 39.72 29.95
C TYR A 139 19.14 40.13 30.57
N ALA A 140 20.13 40.55 29.78
CA ALA A 140 21.39 41.08 30.31
C ALA A 140 21.16 42.36 31.13
N GLU A 141 20.39 43.33 30.61
CA GLU A 141 20.09 44.59 31.30
C GLU A 141 19.27 44.38 32.58
N THR A 142 18.23 43.55 32.51
CA THR A 142 17.40 43.21 33.69
C THR A 142 18.21 42.45 34.74
N ASN A 143 19.05 41.49 34.36
CA ASN A 143 19.90 40.77 35.31
C ASN A 143 20.93 41.71 35.96
N GLU A 144 21.55 42.61 35.20
CA GLU A 144 22.47 43.61 35.77
C GLU A 144 21.75 44.55 36.75
N THR A 145 20.56 45.05 36.40
CA THR A 145 19.80 45.93 37.28
C THR A 145 19.33 45.21 38.55
N ILE A 146 18.89 43.96 38.44
CA ILE A 146 18.55 43.11 39.59
C ILE A 146 19.80 42.88 40.46
N ALA A 147 20.92 42.49 39.87
CA ALA A 147 22.17 42.26 40.61
C ALA A 147 22.66 43.54 41.33
N ARG A 148 22.57 44.71 40.68
CA ARG A 148 22.87 46.01 41.30
C ARG A 148 21.92 46.32 42.45
N ALA A 149 20.62 46.14 42.26
CA ALA A 149 19.62 46.36 43.31
C ALA A 149 19.79 45.42 44.50
N GLU A 150 20.15 44.15 44.25
CA GLU A 150 20.49 43.18 45.30
C GLU A 150 21.76 43.57 46.05
N PHE A 151 22.81 44.00 45.34
CA PHE A 151 24.04 44.49 45.94
C PHE A 151 23.79 45.73 46.82
N GLU A 152 23.04 46.71 46.32
CA GLU A 152 22.66 47.90 47.10
C GLU A 152 21.82 47.54 48.33
N LYS A 153 20.89 46.60 48.18
CA LYS A 153 20.07 46.11 49.31
C LYS A 153 20.94 45.43 50.36
N GLU A 154 21.91 44.62 49.96
CA GLU A 154 22.83 43.95 50.87
C GLU A 154 23.80 44.94 51.54
N ALA A 155 24.31 45.92 50.79
CA ALA A 155 25.12 47.02 51.34
C ALA A 155 24.33 47.82 52.40
N ARG A 156 23.06 48.18 52.12
CA ARG A 156 22.18 48.85 53.10
C ARG A 156 21.90 47.98 54.33
N LYS A 157 21.77 46.65 54.17
CA LYS A 157 21.64 45.76 55.34
C LYS A 157 22.91 45.75 56.17
N GLN A 158 24.08 45.66 55.53
CA GLN A 158 25.38 45.69 56.22
C GLN A 158 25.58 47.01 56.96
N GLU A 159 25.25 48.15 56.34
CA GLU A 159 25.27 49.46 56.98
C GLU A 159 24.35 49.50 58.20
N ASN A 160 23.10 49.05 58.07
CA ASN A 160 22.16 49.00 59.19
C ASN A 160 22.65 48.09 60.34
N ILE A 161 23.28 46.96 60.03
CA ILE A 161 23.89 46.07 61.02
C ILE A 161 25.05 46.79 61.72
N ALA A 162 25.93 47.45 60.96
CA ALA A 162 27.06 48.22 61.50
C ALA A 162 26.59 49.34 62.43
N LEU A 163 25.57 50.12 62.02
CA LEU A 163 24.97 51.16 62.85
C LEU A 163 24.36 50.59 64.13
N LYS A 164 23.68 49.43 64.07
CA LYS A 164 23.10 48.79 65.27
C LYS A 164 24.15 48.16 66.17
N GLN A 165 25.29 47.74 65.64
CA GLN A 165 26.33 47.01 66.39
C GLN A 165 27.55 47.87 66.74
N HIS A 166 27.54 49.17 66.45
CA HIS A 166 28.70 50.04 66.62
C HIS A 166 29.25 50.07 68.06
N TYR A 167 28.40 49.91 69.08
CA TYR A 167 28.81 49.87 70.50
C TYR A 167 29.64 48.64 70.89
N LEU A 168 29.68 47.60 70.05
CA LEU A 168 30.48 46.39 70.27
C LEU A 168 31.97 46.58 69.91
N VAL A 169 32.34 47.70 69.29
CA VAL A 169 33.70 47.97 68.81
C VAL A 169 34.07 49.41 69.12
N SER A 170 35.28 49.64 69.64
CA SER A 170 35.70 50.97 70.10
C SER A 170 35.92 51.90 68.91
N THR A 171 35.45 53.13 69.01
CA THR A 171 35.78 54.19 68.06
C THR A 171 36.99 54.98 68.56
N SER A 172 37.59 55.82 67.72
CA SER A 172 38.70 56.69 68.14
C SER A 172 38.31 57.65 69.26
N ALA A 173 37.02 57.98 69.38
CA ALA A 173 36.51 58.95 70.35
C ALA A 173 35.80 58.31 71.56
N ILE A 174 35.20 57.12 71.42
CA ILE A 174 34.38 56.47 72.46
C ILE A 174 34.75 54.98 72.58
N PRO A 175 35.15 54.51 73.78
CA PRO A 175 35.44 53.09 74.02
C PRO A 175 34.16 52.23 73.98
N SER A 176 34.29 51.01 73.50
CA SER A 176 33.20 50.02 73.43
C SER A 176 32.82 49.49 74.81
N VAL A 177 31.73 48.73 74.86
CA VAL A 177 31.33 47.97 76.06
C VAL A 177 32.42 46.98 76.51
N PHE A 178 33.30 46.55 75.59
CA PHE A 178 34.38 45.60 75.86
C PHE A 178 35.73 46.25 76.19
N GLN A 179 35.80 47.59 76.23
CA GLN A 179 36.98 48.33 76.69
C GLN A 179 36.66 49.17 77.96
N PRO A 180 36.33 48.51 79.08
CA PRO A 180 36.03 49.21 80.34
C PRO A 180 37.27 49.90 80.93
N PRO A 181 37.09 50.88 81.83
CA PRO A 181 38.20 51.58 82.49
C PRO A 181 39.15 50.62 83.23
N ALA A 182 40.43 50.99 83.32
CA ALA A 182 41.58 50.14 83.67
C ALA A 182 41.54 49.42 85.04
N PHE A 183 40.54 49.68 85.87
CA PHE A 183 40.39 49.10 87.21
C PHE A 183 39.49 47.84 87.25
N ASN A 184 39.08 47.33 86.09
CA ASN A 184 38.22 46.15 85.98
C ASN A 184 39.03 44.86 85.85
N LYS A 185 38.73 43.83 86.68
CA LYS A 185 39.51 42.57 86.74
C LYS A 185 39.52 41.77 85.43
N ASP A 186 38.50 41.97 84.59
CA ASP A 186 38.29 41.22 83.35
C ASP A 186 38.70 41.99 82.08
N ALA A 187 39.36 43.15 82.22
CA ALA A 187 39.68 44.06 81.11
C ALA A 187 40.54 43.40 80.00
N GLY A 188 41.45 42.48 80.36
CA GLY A 188 42.26 41.75 79.40
C GLY A 188 41.46 40.77 78.53
N ALA A 189 40.49 40.06 79.12
CA ALA A 189 39.64 39.11 78.41
C ALA A 189 38.63 39.81 77.50
N LEU A 190 38.04 40.92 77.96
CA LEU A 190 37.07 41.70 77.18
C LEU A 190 37.73 42.40 75.97
N SER A 191 38.96 42.91 76.12
CA SER A 191 39.73 43.46 75.00
C SER A 191 40.05 42.40 73.92
N ALA A 192 40.32 41.16 74.33
CA ALA A 192 40.49 40.05 73.38
C ALA A 192 39.20 39.73 72.61
N VAL A 193 38.03 39.86 73.25
CA VAL A 193 36.72 39.70 72.60
C VAL A 193 36.47 40.80 71.58
N GLU A 194 36.78 42.06 71.88
CA GLU A 194 36.67 43.15 70.90
C GLU A 194 37.58 42.92 69.69
N ASN A 195 38.84 42.52 69.94
CA ASN A 195 39.78 42.20 68.88
C ASN A 195 39.28 41.03 68.02
N PHE A 196 38.72 39.98 68.62
CA PHE A 196 38.09 38.88 67.90
C PHE A 196 36.90 39.36 67.03
N ILE A 197 36.01 40.20 67.58
CA ILE A 197 34.90 40.81 66.84
C ILE A 197 35.41 41.65 65.67
N ARG A 198 36.48 42.43 65.86
CA ARG A 198 37.12 43.20 64.77
C ARG A 198 37.68 42.30 63.69
N THR A 199 38.32 41.18 64.03
CA THR A 199 38.88 40.25 63.04
C THR A 199 37.78 39.53 62.26
N VAL A 200 36.72 39.08 62.95
CA VAL A 200 35.55 38.42 62.33
C VAL A 200 34.74 39.40 61.48
N ASN A 201 34.54 40.63 61.93
CA ASN A 201 33.84 41.65 61.15
C ASN A 201 34.68 42.19 59.99
N LYS A 202 36.02 42.30 60.12
CA LYS A 202 36.91 42.54 58.96
C LYS A 202 36.81 41.45 57.91
N ALA A 203 36.66 40.19 58.33
CA ALA A 203 36.45 39.07 57.40
C ALA A 203 35.05 39.09 56.74
N LYS A 204 34.03 39.68 57.39
CA LYS A 204 32.66 39.84 56.85
C LYS A 204 32.48 41.08 55.99
N ILE A 205 33.17 42.18 56.31
CA ILE A 205 33.30 43.39 55.47
C ILE A 205 34.43 43.15 54.47
N CYS A 206 34.33 42.06 53.70
CA CYS A 206 35.04 41.99 52.44
C CYS A 206 34.09 42.62 51.43
N VAL A 207 34.25 43.93 51.17
CA VAL A 207 33.67 44.52 49.95
C VAL A 207 34.38 43.80 48.81
N PRO A 208 33.70 42.91 48.05
CA PRO A 208 34.34 42.33 46.89
C PRO A 208 34.65 43.50 45.96
N SER A 209 35.93 43.72 45.69
CA SER A 209 36.38 44.62 44.64
C SER A 209 35.59 44.29 43.38
N VAL A 210 34.63 45.12 43.02
CA VAL A 210 34.02 45.08 41.70
C VAL A 210 35.03 45.69 40.75
N GLY A 211 35.98 44.86 40.34
CA GLY A 211 36.96 45.14 39.31
C GLY A 211 37.54 43.81 38.86
N PRO A 212 37.33 43.46 37.59
CA PRO A 212 38.43 43.68 36.66
C PRO A 212 37.95 44.29 35.33
N ARG A 213 38.53 45.45 34.96
CA ARG A 213 39.05 45.83 33.63
C ARG A 213 39.27 47.34 33.57
#